data_AF-A0A7L1U4A7-F1
#
_entry.id   AF-A0A7L1U4A7-F1
#
_cell.length_a   1.000
_cell.length_b   1.000
_cell.length_c   1.000
_cell.angle_alpha   90.00
_cell.angle_beta   90.00
_cell.angle_gamma   90.00
#
_symmetry.space_group_name_H-M   'P 1'
#
loop_
_entity.id
_entity.type
_entity.pdbx_description
1 polymer ?
#
loop_
_entity_poly.entity_id
_entity_poly.type
_entity_poly.pdbx_seq_one_letter_code
_entity_poly.pdbx_strand_id
1 'polypeptide(L)'
;TEIFWTEDVSTGIHYQINSESALTWHQARKSCKQQNAELLSITETEEQAYIGELTKEFGFAFWIGLNALDFNSGWQWAGSSPFRYLNWAPVIHNPTHQRSELSLTSYAKFHWATPGREMGWVCDVPHIGQVLCFPSGPVQCADGWWPYADHCYSIHRDPKRWEDALSSCEKQDGDLASIHSIAEYSFLVSQLGYKPTEELWLGLNDLKTHFYYEWSDGTPVTFTKWQSRHPTYTNGLEDCVAMKGQDGYWATDVCNKQLGYICKRKPSSQSSEKEAIEDPGCQKGWKRYGFHCYLVGSALLTFSEANKTCGQSKAYLATVESRNEQTFLISLTGLRAEKYFWIGLSGTEEQGSFRWTNGETPYFTHWNTAMPGK
;
A
#
# COMPACT_ATOMS: atom_id res chain seq x y z
N THR A 1 0.56 -5.08 36.08
CA THR A 1 -0.50 -5.93 35.48
C THR A 1 -0.15 -6.26 34.03
N GLU A 2 1.13 -6.50 33.73
CA GLU A 2 1.69 -6.55 32.37
C GLU A 2 2.71 -7.69 32.26
N ILE A 3 2.30 -8.94 32.51
CA ILE A 3 3.23 -10.09 32.54
C ILE A 3 3.36 -10.76 31.16
N PHE A 4 2.56 -10.34 30.16
CA PHE A 4 2.44 -11.06 28.89
C PHE A 4 3.09 -10.37 27.68
N TRP A 5 3.56 -9.12 27.83
CA TRP A 5 4.20 -8.36 26.75
C TRP A 5 5.65 -8.09 27.10
N THR A 6 6.54 -8.30 26.13
CA THR A 6 7.96 -7.98 26.21
C THR A 6 8.23 -6.77 25.34
N GLU A 7 8.82 -5.72 25.92
CA GLU A 7 9.21 -4.52 25.20
C GLU A 7 10.66 -4.65 24.71
N ASP A 8 10.88 -4.37 23.42
CA ASP A 8 12.20 -4.05 22.92
C ASP A 8 12.51 -2.59 23.27
N VAL A 9 13.32 -2.38 24.30
CA VAL A 9 13.70 -1.06 24.81
C VAL A 9 14.38 -0.19 23.75
N SER A 10 14.97 -0.78 22.70
CA SER A 10 15.66 -0.02 21.64
C SER A 10 14.69 0.60 20.63
N THR A 11 13.57 -0.09 20.34
CA THR A 11 12.59 0.32 19.33
C THR A 11 11.27 0.80 19.94
N GLY A 12 11.01 0.47 21.21
CA GLY A 12 9.74 0.67 21.92
C GLY A 12 8.63 -0.31 21.53
N ILE A 13 8.91 -1.27 20.63
CA ILE A 13 7.91 -2.21 20.14
C ILE A 13 7.61 -3.26 21.22
N HIS A 14 6.32 -3.55 21.39
CA HIS A 14 5.85 -4.55 22.34
C HIS A 14 5.47 -5.83 21.61
N TYR A 15 5.96 -6.96 22.10
CA TYR A 15 5.73 -8.29 21.54
C TYR A 15 5.08 -9.22 22.56
N GLN A 16 4.16 -10.08 22.10
CA GLN A 16 3.54 -11.13 22.91
C GLN A 16 3.73 -12.48 22.21
N ILE A 17 4.43 -13.41 22.88
CA ILE A 17 4.68 -14.76 22.39
C ILE A 17 3.70 -15.73 23.04
N ASN A 18 2.79 -16.27 22.25
CA ASN A 18 1.79 -17.23 22.71
C ASN A 18 2.26 -18.65 22.35
N SER A 19 3.02 -19.28 23.25
CA SER A 19 3.65 -20.59 23.05
C SER A 19 2.86 -21.78 23.66
N GLU A 20 2.02 -21.52 24.65
CA GLU A 20 1.25 -22.57 25.36
C GLU A 20 -0.13 -22.87 24.73
N SER A 21 -0.48 -22.17 23.65
CA SER A 21 -1.75 -22.32 22.94
C SER A 21 -1.51 -22.56 21.46
N ALA A 22 -2.46 -23.23 20.79
CA ALA A 22 -2.39 -23.49 19.36
C ALA A 22 -3.68 -22.99 18.69
N LEU A 23 -3.52 -22.12 17.70
CA LEU A 23 -4.62 -21.55 16.91
C LEU A 23 -4.28 -21.61 15.42
N THR A 24 -5.32 -21.62 14.57
CA THR A 24 -5.13 -21.37 13.13
C THR A 24 -4.69 -19.92 12.88
N TRP A 25 -4.08 -19.62 11.72
CA TRP A 25 -3.61 -18.27 11.39
C TRP A 25 -4.71 -17.20 11.56
N HIS A 26 -5.91 -17.48 11.06
CA HIS A 26 -7.05 -16.57 11.17
C HIS A 26 -7.51 -16.34 12.62
N GLN A 27 -7.51 -17.39 13.45
CA GLN A 27 -7.85 -17.29 14.87
C GLN A 27 -6.77 -16.53 15.65
N ALA A 28 -5.50 -16.83 15.39
CA ALA A 28 -4.35 -16.13 15.97
C ALA A 28 -4.40 -14.62 15.64
N ARG A 29 -4.68 -14.27 14.38
CA ARG A 29 -4.90 -12.88 13.97
C ARG A 29 -6.02 -12.20 14.74
N LYS A 30 -7.15 -12.88 14.88
CA LYS A 30 -8.29 -12.36 15.65
C LYS A 30 -7.92 -12.16 17.13
N SER A 31 -7.11 -13.04 17.70
CA SER A 31 -6.60 -12.94 19.07
C SER A 31 -5.71 -11.70 19.27
N CYS A 32 -4.78 -11.42 18.34
CA CYS A 32 -3.97 -10.19 18.40
C CYS A 32 -4.85 -8.94 18.25
N LYS A 33 -5.78 -8.92 17.29
CA LYS A 33 -6.68 -7.78 17.06
C LYS A 33 -7.56 -7.43 18.26
N GLN A 34 -8.01 -8.42 19.02
CA GLN A 34 -8.79 -8.21 20.24
C GLN A 34 -8.00 -7.49 21.35
N GLN A 35 -6.67 -7.43 21.22
CA GLN A 35 -5.76 -6.78 22.16
C GLN A 35 -5.20 -5.45 21.60
N ASN A 36 -5.80 -4.89 20.55
CA ASN A 36 -5.28 -3.73 19.80
C ASN A 36 -3.87 -3.95 19.21
N ALA A 37 -3.52 -5.20 18.94
CA ALA A 37 -2.28 -5.60 18.28
C ALA A 37 -2.58 -6.20 16.90
N GLU A 38 -1.54 -6.59 16.17
CA GLU A 38 -1.66 -7.41 14.96
C GLU A 38 -0.73 -8.62 15.07
N LEU A 39 -0.83 -9.57 14.13
CA LEU A 39 0.20 -10.61 14.02
C LEU A 39 1.53 -9.98 13.62
N LEU A 40 2.60 -10.50 14.24
CA LEU A 40 3.98 -10.01 14.10
C LEU A 40 4.32 -9.64 12.66
N SER A 41 4.77 -8.40 12.49
CA SER A 41 5.50 -7.94 11.31
C SER A 41 6.97 -7.77 11.62
N ILE A 42 7.84 -8.11 10.66
CA ILE A 42 9.29 -7.91 10.79
C ILE A 42 9.72 -7.04 9.62
N THR A 43 10.13 -5.81 9.90
CA THR A 43 10.46 -4.81 8.88
C THR A 43 11.92 -4.36 8.90
N GLU A 44 12.62 -4.64 10.00
CA GLU A 44 14.03 -4.28 10.22
C GLU A 44 14.89 -5.51 10.55
N THR A 45 16.19 -5.39 10.28
CA THR A 45 17.16 -6.46 10.59
C THR A 45 17.38 -6.65 12.09
N GLU A 46 17.33 -5.56 12.86
CA GLU A 46 17.46 -5.55 14.31
C GLU A 46 16.28 -6.23 14.97
N GLU A 47 15.06 -5.94 14.50
CA GLU A 47 13.82 -6.59 14.91
C GLU A 47 13.86 -8.11 14.66
N GLN A 48 14.36 -8.52 13.49
CA GLN A 48 14.56 -9.93 13.17
C GLN A 48 15.51 -10.62 14.16
N ALA A 49 16.62 -9.98 14.51
CA ALA A 49 17.59 -10.53 15.46
C ALA A 49 16.99 -10.65 16.86
N TYR A 50 16.27 -9.62 17.30
CA TYR A 50 15.61 -9.58 18.61
C TYR A 50 14.55 -10.69 18.74
N ILE A 51 13.61 -10.77 17.79
CA ILE A 51 12.59 -11.83 17.75
C ILE A 51 13.23 -13.21 17.63
N GLY A 52 14.33 -13.32 16.87
CA GLY A 52 15.06 -14.56 16.74
C GLY A 52 15.56 -15.08 18.09
N GLU A 53 16.17 -14.23 18.91
CA GLU A 53 16.61 -14.63 20.24
C GLU A 53 15.45 -14.94 21.20
N LEU A 54 14.35 -14.18 21.14
CA LEU A 54 13.17 -14.47 21.96
C LEU A 54 12.49 -15.80 21.61
N THR A 55 12.47 -16.20 20.34
CA THR A 55 11.74 -17.40 19.89
C THR A 55 12.57 -18.68 19.87
N LYS A 56 13.90 -18.55 19.93
CA LYS A 56 14.88 -19.64 19.85
C LYS A 56 14.73 -20.67 20.98
N GLU A 57 14.36 -20.24 22.18
CA GLU A 57 14.24 -21.12 23.34
C GLU A 57 13.12 -22.16 23.22
N PHE A 58 12.09 -21.87 22.42
CA PHE A 58 10.93 -22.75 22.29
C PHE A 58 11.17 -23.96 21.38
N GLY A 59 12.08 -23.84 20.40
CA GLY A 59 12.43 -24.94 19.50
C GLY A 59 11.35 -25.35 18.49
N PHE A 60 10.25 -24.59 18.36
CA PHE A 60 9.18 -24.80 17.37
C PHE A 60 8.80 -23.49 16.64
N ALA A 61 7.95 -23.61 15.62
CA ALA A 61 7.56 -22.50 14.77
C ALA A 61 6.33 -21.75 15.30
N PHE A 62 6.25 -20.47 14.97
CA PHE A 62 5.15 -19.57 15.36
C PHE A 62 4.47 -18.95 14.14
N TRP A 63 3.17 -18.69 14.23
CA TRP A 63 2.46 -17.84 13.28
C TRP A 63 2.96 -16.39 13.35
N ILE A 64 3.13 -15.80 12.16
CA ILE A 64 3.44 -14.38 11.95
C ILE A 64 2.45 -13.77 10.95
N GLY A 65 2.49 -12.45 10.77
CA GLY A 65 1.54 -11.73 9.94
C GLY A 65 1.75 -11.88 8.43
N LEU A 66 2.88 -12.43 7.98
CA LEU A 66 3.21 -12.52 6.55
C LEU A 66 2.31 -13.53 5.85
N ASN A 67 1.72 -13.11 4.73
CA ASN A 67 0.75 -13.93 4.00
C ASN A 67 0.68 -13.52 2.52
N ALA A 68 0.10 -14.40 1.71
CA ALA A 68 -0.32 -14.16 0.34
C ALA A 68 -1.77 -14.66 0.17
N LEU A 69 -2.70 -14.08 0.93
CA LEU A 69 -4.12 -14.46 0.91
C LEU A 69 -4.92 -13.71 -0.16
N ASP A 70 -4.49 -12.51 -0.53
CA ASP A 70 -5.06 -11.74 -1.65
C ASP A 70 -4.49 -12.28 -2.97
N PHE A 71 -5.38 -12.74 -3.86
CA PHE A 71 -5.00 -13.31 -5.15
C PHE A 71 -4.38 -12.29 -6.10
N ASN A 72 -4.73 -11.01 -5.95
CA ASN A 72 -4.28 -9.98 -6.86
C ASN A 72 -2.89 -9.46 -6.46
N SER A 73 -2.58 -9.44 -5.16
CA SER A 73 -1.30 -8.94 -4.65
C SER A 73 -0.30 -10.04 -4.32
N GLY A 74 0.95 -9.63 -4.09
CA GLY A 74 2.03 -10.47 -3.60
C GLY A 74 2.03 -10.61 -2.08
N TRP A 75 3.24 -10.86 -1.56
CA TRP A 75 3.49 -10.98 -0.13
C TRP A 75 3.16 -9.68 0.61
N GLN A 76 2.44 -9.79 1.71
CA GLN A 76 2.08 -8.66 2.56
C GLN A 76 1.98 -9.07 4.02
N TRP A 77 2.25 -8.13 4.92
CA TRP A 77 1.93 -8.29 6.33
C TRP A 77 0.43 -8.15 6.56
N ALA A 78 -0.09 -8.76 7.63
CA ALA A 78 -1.49 -8.66 8.01
C ALA A 78 -1.89 -7.22 8.35
N GLY A 79 -0.98 -6.43 8.91
CA GLY A 79 -1.14 -5.02 9.23
C GLY A 79 -0.79 -4.08 8.06
N SER A 80 -0.50 -2.82 8.40
CA SER A 80 -0.05 -1.80 7.43
C SER A 80 1.45 -1.79 7.20
N SER A 81 2.21 -2.65 7.90
CA SER A 81 3.66 -2.73 7.79
C SER A 81 4.09 -3.10 6.36
N PRO A 82 5.11 -2.44 5.80
CA PRO A 82 5.62 -2.73 4.46
C PRO A 82 6.42 -4.03 4.44
N PHE A 83 6.23 -4.84 3.40
CA PHE A 83 7.04 -6.04 3.17
C PHE A 83 8.31 -5.68 2.40
N ARG A 84 9.28 -5.08 3.09
CA ARG A 84 10.57 -4.65 2.52
C ARG A 84 11.79 -5.47 2.96
N TYR A 85 11.65 -6.27 4.01
CA TYR A 85 12.71 -7.12 4.53
C TYR A 85 12.36 -8.59 4.31
N LEU A 86 13.30 -9.34 3.74
CA LEU A 86 13.13 -10.75 3.38
C LEU A 86 14.09 -11.60 4.21
N ASN A 87 13.57 -12.68 4.78
CA ASN A 87 14.37 -13.62 5.56
C ASN A 87 13.90 -15.06 5.38
N TRP A 88 13.70 -15.46 4.14
CA TRP A 88 13.19 -16.78 3.77
C TRP A 88 14.10 -17.92 4.26
N ALA A 89 13.50 -18.99 4.75
CA ALA A 89 14.21 -20.24 4.99
C ALA A 89 14.68 -20.83 3.65
N PRO A 90 15.83 -21.54 3.60
CA PRO A 90 16.28 -22.21 2.40
C PRO A 90 15.18 -23.14 1.85
N VAL A 91 14.68 -22.81 0.67
CA VAL A 91 13.50 -23.48 0.09
C VAL A 91 13.92 -24.82 -0.51
N ILE A 92 13.43 -25.94 0.02
CA ILE A 92 13.57 -27.26 -0.63
C ILE A 92 12.53 -27.41 -1.77
N HIS A 93 11.33 -26.81 -1.65
CA HIS A 93 10.29 -26.77 -2.70
C HIS A 93 9.39 -25.53 -2.61
N ASN A 94 9.12 -24.86 -3.74
CA ASN A 94 8.19 -23.73 -3.82
C ASN A 94 6.74 -24.26 -3.72
N PRO A 95 5.89 -23.80 -2.80
CA PRO A 95 4.53 -24.31 -2.69
C PRO A 95 3.73 -24.06 -3.98
N THR A 96 3.05 -25.11 -4.43
CA THR A 96 2.14 -25.11 -5.58
C THR A 96 0.86 -24.30 -5.34
N HIS A 97 0.57 -23.95 -4.09
CA HIS A 97 -0.67 -23.27 -3.70
C HIS A 97 -0.59 -21.75 -3.94
N GLN A 98 -1.66 -21.19 -4.51
CA GLN A 98 -1.81 -19.75 -4.75
C GLN A 98 -2.05 -18.93 -3.48
N ARG A 99 -2.50 -19.56 -2.39
CA ARG A 99 -2.66 -18.93 -1.06
C ARG A 99 -1.66 -19.52 -0.09
N SER A 100 -1.00 -18.67 0.68
CA SER A 100 0.01 -19.11 1.63
C SER A 100 -0.03 -18.27 2.90
N GLU A 101 0.01 -18.96 4.04
CA GLU A 101 0.21 -18.42 5.38
C GLU A 101 1.64 -18.77 5.79
N LEU A 102 2.33 -17.87 6.49
CA LEU A 102 3.72 -18.10 6.86
C LEU A 102 3.91 -18.20 8.36
N SER A 103 4.95 -18.95 8.69
CA SER A 103 5.44 -19.14 10.05
C SER A 103 6.89 -18.68 10.16
N LEU A 104 7.26 -18.27 11.36
CA LEU A 104 8.64 -18.08 11.77
C LEU A 104 9.16 -19.41 12.31
N THR A 105 10.21 -19.95 11.70
CA THR A 105 10.82 -21.21 12.14
C THR A 105 11.58 -21.05 13.45
N SER A 106 11.98 -22.16 14.07
CA SER A 106 12.81 -22.18 15.29
C SER A 106 14.19 -21.55 15.13
N TYR A 107 14.63 -21.32 13.90
CA TYR A 107 15.87 -20.61 13.54
C TYR A 107 15.57 -19.23 12.93
N ALA A 108 14.40 -18.68 13.25
CA ALA A 108 13.98 -17.32 12.92
C ALA A 108 13.99 -16.99 11.41
N LYS A 109 13.56 -17.94 10.57
CA LYS A 109 13.40 -17.74 9.12
C LYS A 109 11.93 -17.86 8.72
N PHE A 110 11.55 -17.22 7.62
CA PHE A 110 10.19 -17.29 7.09
C PHE A 110 9.98 -18.58 6.30
N HIS A 111 8.96 -19.36 6.66
CA HIS A 111 8.66 -20.62 5.99
C HIS A 111 7.16 -20.78 5.76
N TRP A 112 6.80 -21.43 4.65
CA TRP A 112 5.41 -21.73 4.32
C TRP A 112 4.80 -22.66 5.38
N ALA A 113 3.55 -22.38 5.74
CA ALA A 113 2.79 -23.23 6.63
C ALA A 113 1.57 -23.80 5.91
N THR A 114 1.17 -24.99 6.33
CA THR A 114 -0.05 -25.64 5.83
C THR A 114 -1.27 -24.88 6.36
N PRO A 115 -2.20 -24.46 5.47
CA PRO A 115 -3.44 -23.81 5.90
C PRO A 115 -4.21 -24.67 6.90
N GLY A 116 -4.78 -24.02 7.92
CA GLY A 116 -5.58 -24.69 8.95
C GLY A 116 -4.75 -25.45 10.00
N ARG A 117 -3.42 -25.43 9.94
CA ARG A 117 -2.56 -25.91 11.03
C ARG A 117 -2.74 -25.04 12.26
N GLU A 118 -2.75 -25.66 13.43
CA GLU A 118 -2.73 -24.96 14.72
C GLU A 118 -1.30 -24.89 15.25
N MET A 119 -0.85 -23.70 15.66
CA MET A 119 0.43 -23.49 16.35
C MET A 119 0.40 -22.21 17.20
N GLY A 120 1.45 -22.00 17.98
CA GLY A 120 1.67 -20.75 18.70
C GLY A 120 1.80 -19.57 17.74
N TRP A 121 1.64 -18.35 18.24
CA TRP A 121 1.68 -17.13 17.43
C TRP A 121 2.35 -15.98 18.17
N VAL A 122 2.87 -15.02 17.41
CA VAL A 122 3.45 -13.80 17.96
C VAL A 122 2.58 -12.61 17.54
N CYS A 123 2.22 -11.77 18.51
CA CYS A 123 1.58 -10.48 18.26
C CYS A 123 2.59 -9.36 18.46
N ASP A 124 2.48 -8.30 17.66
CA ASP A 124 3.20 -7.04 17.82
C ASP A 124 2.23 -5.86 17.92
N VAL A 125 2.61 -4.84 18.69
CA VAL A 125 1.96 -3.54 18.66
C VAL A 125 2.83 -2.61 17.82
N PRO A 126 2.51 -2.41 16.53
CA PRO A 126 3.30 -1.52 15.70
C PRO A 126 3.21 -0.09 16.22
N HIS A 127 4.34 0.61 16.29
CA HIS A 127 4.35 2.05 16.51
C HIS A 127 3.61 2.74 15.36
N ILE A 128 2.43 3.26 15.64
CA ILE A 128 1.72 4.16 14.72
C ILE A 128 2.44 5.50 14.76
N GLY A 129 3.54 5.61 14.02
CA GLY A 129 4.13 6.89 13.66
C GLY A 129 3.11 7.67 12.85
N GLN A 130 2.30 8.48 13.52
CA GLN A 130 1.37 9.41 12.85
C GLN A 130 2.20 10.47 12.14
N VAL A 131 2.61 10.21 10.90
CA VAL A 131 3.04 11.28 10.00
C VAL A 131 1.76 11.97 9.51
N LEU A 132 1.30 12.94 10.28
CA LEU A 132 0.27 13.88 9.82
C LEU A 132 0.92 14.77 8.76
N CYS A 133 0.77 14.38 7.49
CA CYS A 133 1.10 15.28 6.40
C CYS A 133 -0.06 16.27 6.27
N PHE A 134 0.15 17.50 6.77
CA PHE A 134 -0.79 18.58 6.49
C PHE A 134 -0.74 18.84 4.98
N PRO A 135 -1.89 18.97 4.29
CA PRO A 135 -1.88 19.39 2.90
C PRO A 135 -1.21 20.76 2.84
N SER A 136 0.01 20.80 2.30
CA SER A 136 0.60 22.03 1.81
C SER A 136 -0.26 22.51 0.64
N GLY A 137 -0.31 23.83 0.46
CA GLY A 137 -1.18 24.48 -0.52
C GLY A 137 -0.97 24.00 -1.96
N PRO A 138 -1.66 24.59 -2.95
CA PRO A 138 -1.58 24.14 -4.33
C PRO A 138 -0.13 24.08 -4.82
N VAL A 139 0.33 22.87 -5.13
CA VAL A 139 1.66 22.61 -5.67
C VAL A 139 1.66 22.88 -7.17
N GLN A 140 2.63 23.68 -7.61
CA GLN A 140 2.82 23.98 -9.03
C GLN A 140 4.10 23.31 -9.53
N CYS A 141 3.95 22.56 -10.62
CA CYS A 141 5.02 21.82 -11.27
C CYS A 141 5.36 22.43 -12.63
N ALA A 142 6.59 22.20 -13.10
CA ALA A 142 6.98 22.61 -14.46
C ALA A 142 6.19 21.83 -15.52
N ASP A 143 6.17 22.33 -16.75
CA ASP A 143 5.49 21.66 -17.86
C ASP A 143 6.03 20.23 -18.04
N GLY A 144 5.15 19.25 -18.23
CA GLY A 144 5.50 17.82 -18.29
C GLY A 144 5.59 17.12 -16.93
N TRP A 145 5.35 17.82 -15.82
CA TRP A 145 5.29 17.27 -14.48
C TRP A 145 3.90 17.43 -13.88
N TRP A 146 3.41 16.38 -13.22
CA TRP A 146 2.09 16.33 -12.61
C TRP A 146 2.18 16.51 -11.09
N PRO A 147 1.45 17.47 -10.50
CA PRO A 147 1.45 17.68 -9.05
C PRO A 147 0.61 16.62 -8.34
N TYR A 148 1.14 16.08 -7.25
CA TYR A 148 0.37 15.30 -6.30
C TYR A 148 0.93 15.47 -4.89
N ALA A 149 0.04 15.78 -3.94
CA ALA A 149 0.42 16.22 -2.60
C ALA A 149 1.48 17.32 -2.66
N ASP A 150 2.62 17.12 -2.00
CA ASP A 150 3.76 18.03 -1.90
C ASP A 150 4.89 17.73 -2.92
N HIS A 151 4.58 16.99 -4.01
CA HIS A 151 5.58 16.53 -4.99
C HIS A 151 5.11 16.69 -6.44
N CYS A 152 6.07 16.61 -7.36
CA CYS A 152 5.87 16.60 -8.80
C CYS A 152 6.37 15.27 -9.38
N TYR A 153 5.61 14.68 -10.31
CA TYR A 153 5.91 13.38 -10.91
C TYR A 153 5.96 13.45 -12.43
N SER A 154 6.78 12.63 -13.07
CA SER A 154 6.80 12.49 -14.53
C SER A 154 7.12 11.06 -14.97
N ILE A 155 6.44 10.59 -16.02
CA ILE A 155 6.72 9.29 -16.64
C ILE A 155 7.60 9.50 -17.87
N HIS A 156 8.74 8.83 -17.87
CA HIS A 156 9.66 8.76 -18.98
C HIS A 156 9.51 7.40 -19.67
N ARG A 157 9.30 7.43 -20.99
CA ARG A 157 9.06 6.24 -21.81
C ARG A 157 10.26 5.85 -22.67
N ASP A 158 11.37 6.57 -22.55
CA ASP A 158 12.65 6.19 -23.12
C ASP A 158 13.28 5.07 -22.28
N PRO A 159 13.48 3.86 -22.84
CA PRO A 159 13.95 2.73 -22.04
C PRO A 159 15.38 2.92 -21.54
N LYS A 160 15.59 2.75 -20.23
CA LYS A 160 16.89 2.86 -19.56
C LYS A 160 17.08 1.71 -18.55
N ARG A 161 18.34 1.40 -18.26
CA ARG A 161 18.67 0.58 -17.08
C ARG A 161 18.33 1.35 -15.82
N TRP A 162 18.15 0.66 -14.71
CA TRP A 162 17.73 1.30 -13.45
C TRP A 162 18.68 2.44 -13.02
N GLU A 163 20.00 2.22 -13.06
CA GLU A 163 21.01 3.23 -12.72
C GLU A 163 21.01 4.42 -13.69
N ASP A 164 20.85 4.15 -14.99
CA ASP A 164 20.75 5.19 -16.02
C ASP A 164 19.47 6.03 -15.85
N ALA A 165 18.37 5.39 -15.43
CA ALA A 165 17.10 6.04 -15.14
C ALA A 165 17.18 6.92 -13.89
N LEU A 166 17.83 6.44 -12.83
CA LEU A 166 18.16 7.23 -11.64
C LEU A 166 18.95 8.49 -12.01
N SER A 167 20.07 8.32 -12.72
CA SER A 167 20.89 9.43 -13.22
C SER A 167 20.11 10.41 -14.10
N SER A 168 19.06 9.95 -14.77
CA SER A 168 18.19 10.78 -15.61
C SER A 168 17.20 11.62 -14.78
N CYS A 169 16.69 11.06 -13.68
CA CYS A 169 15.86 11.80 -12.73
C CYS A 169 16.68 12.83 -11.94
N GLU A 170 17.89 12.47 -11.50
CA GLU A 170 18.81 13.36 -10.79
C GLU A 170 19.17 14.61 -11.60
N LYS A 171 19.38 14.46 -12.92
CA LYS A 171 19.60 15.58 -13.85
C LYS A 171 18.45 16.57 -13.95
N GLN A 172 17.26 16.20 -13.46
CA GLN A 172 16.06 17.03 -13.45
C GLN A 172 15.69 17.49 -12.02
N ASP A 173 16.67 17.50 -11.12
CA ASP A 173 16.53 17.83 -9.69
C ASP A 173 15.50 16.94 -8.96
N GLY A 174 15.44 15.68 -9.36
CA GLY A 174 14.56 14.66 -8.78
C GLY A 174 15.28 13.35 -8.51
N ASP A 175 14.50 12.31 -8.28
CA ASP A 175 14.95 10.94 -8.09
C ASP A 175 13.94 10.00 -8.79
N LEU A 176 14.26 8.70 -8.89
CA LEU A 176 13.25 7.70 -9.19
C LEU A 176 12.14 7.75 -8.13
N ALA A 177 10.90 7.53 -8.55
CA ALA A 177 9.76 7.73 -7.67
C ALA A 177 9.75 6.77 -6.48
N SER A 178 9.75 7.35 -5.29
CA SER A 178 9.37 6.72 -4.03
C SER A 178 7.85 6.80 -3.81
N ILE A 179 7.29 5.81 -3.12
CA ILE A 179 5.85 5.71 -2.85
C ILE A 179 5.61 5.35 -1.38
N HIS A 180 4.87 6.20 -0.66
CA HIS A 180 4.71 6.13 0.80
C HIS A 180 3.29 5.87 1.26
N SER A 181 2.33 5.87 0.35
CA SER A 181 0.92 5.68 0.68
C SER A 181 0.12 5.04 -0.45
N ILE A 182 -1.02 4.45 -0.08
CA ILE A 182 -2.00 3.98 -1.07
C ILE A 182 -2.51 5.12 -1.94
N ALA A 183 -2.59 6.35 -1.42
CA ALA A 183 -3.11 7.51 -2.15
C ALA A 183 -2.13 7.96 -3.25
N GLU A 184 -0.83 8.01 -2.95
CA GLU A 184 0.25 8.30 -3.89
C GLU A 184 0.36 7.23 -4.98
N TYR A 185 0.38 5.95 -4.59
CA TYR A 185 0.29 4.84 -5.53
C TYR A 185 -0.95 4.96 -6.44
N SER A 186 -2.12 5.28 -5.86
CA SER A 186 -3.35 5.43 -6.62
C SER A 186 -3.28 6.57 -7.64
N PHE A 187 -2.60 7.67 -7.30
CA PHE A 187 -2.36 8.76 -8.24
C PHE A 187 -1.49 8.32 -9.42
N LEU A 188 -0.40 7.60 -9.17
CA LEU A 188 0.49 7.07 -10.22
C LEU A 188 -0.28 6.25 -11.25
N VAL A 189 -1.15 5.34 -10.81
CA VAL A 189 -1.86 4.43 -11.72
C VAL A 189 -3.10 5.05 -12.37
N SER A 190 -3.75 6.03 -11.73
CA SER A 190 -5.02 6.59 -12.23
C SER A 190 -4.90 7.95 -12.94
N GLN A 191 -3.93 8.78 -12.57
CA GLN A 191 -3.84 10.18 -13.03
C GLN A 191 -2.54 10.50 -13.78
N LEU A 192 -1.43 9.83 -13.47
CA LEU A 192 -0.12 10.12 -14.08
C LEU A 192 0.00 9.64 -15.55
N GLY A 193 -1.02 8.95 -16.07
CA GLY A 193 -1.03 8.41 -17.44
C GLY A 193 -0.29 7.09 -17.60
N TYR A 194 -0.20 6.29 -16.54
CA TYR A 194 0.25 4.90 -16.56
C TYR A 194 -0.63 4.04 -17.48
N LYS A 195 -0.02 3.07 -18.18
CA LYS A 195 -0.75 2.09 -18.99
C LYS A 195 -0.46 0.66 -18.51
N PRO A 196 -1.47 -0.23 -18.47
CA PRO A 196 -1.31 -1.64 -18.09
C PRO A 196 -0.24 -2.44 -18.83
N THR A 197 0.11 -2.01 -20.05
CA THR A 197 1.11 -2.65 -20.91
C THR A 197 2.54 -2.15 -20.65
N GLU A 198 2.71 -1.14 -19.80
CA GLU A 198 4.01 -0.54 -19.49
C GLU A 198 4.64 -1.24 -18.28
N GLU A 199 5.97 -1.28 -18.28
CA GLU A 199 6.77 -1.61 -17.11
C GLU A 199 7.66 -0.39 -16.85
N LEU A 200 7.58 0.17 -15.64
CA LEU A 200 8.24 1.43 -15.29
C LEU A 200 9.08 1.25 -14.02
N TRP A 201 10.37 1.61 -14.07
CA TRP A 201 11.22 1.61 -12.89
C TRP A 201 10.70 2.56 -11.81
N LEU A 202 10.79 2.08 -10.57
CA LEU A 202 10.62 2.83 -9.33
C LEU A 202 11.98 2.93 -8.60
N GLY A 203 12.06 3.78 -7.58
CA GLY A 203 13.30 3.93 -6.80
C GLY A 203 13.61 2.77 -5.83
N LEU A 204 12.70 1.81 -5.67
CA LEU A 204 12.84 0.73 -4.68
C LEU A 204 13.86 -0.30 -5.17
N ASN A 205 14.84 -0.62 -4.32
CA ASN A 205 15.93 -1.55 -4.65
C ASN A 205 16.54 -2.15 -3.37
N ASP A 206 17.27 -3.26 -3.48
CA ASP A 206 18.07 -3.84 -2.38
C ASP A 206 19.57 -3.94 -2.74
N LEU A 207 20.05 -3.01 -3.59
CA LEU A 207 21.43 -2.99 -4.09
C LEU A 207 22.47 -2.75 -2.99
N LYS A 208 22.11 -1.99 -1.96
CA LYS A 208 23.00 -1.66 -0.83
C LYS A 208 23.09 -2.78 0.19
N THR A 209 21.93 -3.32 0.58
CA THR A 209 21.80 -4.38 1.57
C THR A 209 20.88 -5.44 1.03
N HIS A 210 21.46 -6.58 0.69
CA HIS A 210 20.70 -7.66 0.07
C HIS A 210 19.54 -8.14 0.95
N PHE A 211 18.39 -8.42 0.34
CA PHE A 211 17.13 -8.77 1.02
C PHE A 211 16.48 -7.66 1.85
N TYR A 212 16.97 -6.42 1.72
CA TYR A 212 16.44 -5.26 2.43
C TYR A 212 16.22 -4.11 1.46
N TYR A 213 14.95 -3.90 1.08
CA TYR A 213 14.56 -2.90 0.11
C TYR A 213 14.53 -1.49 0.71
N GLU A 214 15.22 -0.56 0.06
CA GLU A 214 15.32 0.87 0.38
C GLU A 214 14.92 1.71 -0.84
N TRP A 215 14.43 2.94 -0.62
CA TRP A 215 14.22 3.91 -1.71
C TRP A 215 15.54 4.59 -2.08
N SER A 216 15.77 4.82 -3.38
CA SER A 216 16.94 5.54 -3.90
C SER A 216 17.07 6.97 -3.36
N ASP A 217 15.96 7.65 -3.12
CA ASP A 217 15.90 9.01 -2.56
C ASP A 217 16.16 9.08 -1.04
N GLY A 218 16.41 7.92 -0.41
CA GLY A 218 16.70 7.81 1.03
C GLY A 218 15.48 8.00 1.95
N THR A 219 14.28 8.15 1.40
CA THR A 219 13.06 8.21 2.20
C THR A 219 12.70 6.84 2.79
N PRO A 220 12.03 6.78 3.95
CA PRO A 220 11.68 5.50 4.57
C PRO A 220 10.65 4.72 3.74
N VAL A 221 10.83 3.41 3.65
CA VAL A 221 9.82 2.53 3.06
C VAL A 221 8.69 2.32 4.06
N THR A 222 7.57 2.99 3.83
CA THR A 222 6.36 2.93 4.69
C THR A 222 5.20 2.21 4.02
N PHE A 223 5.32 1.90 2.72
CA PHE A 223 4.27 1.29 1.92
C PHE A 223 4.88 0.37 0.87
N THR A 224 4.25 -0.78 0.65
CA THR A 224 4.62 -1.71 -0.41
C THR A 224 3.38 -2.31 -1.07
N LYS A 225 3.39 -2.46 -2.40
CA LYS A 225 2.29 -3.09 -3.15
C LYS A 225 2.80 -4.09 -4.17
N TRP A 226 3.28 -5.22 -3.69
CA TRP A 226 3.85 -6.27 -4.52
C TRP A 226 2.83 -6.95 -5.44
N GLN A 227 3.29 -7.34 -6.62
CA GLN A 227 2.58 -8.21 -7.55
C GLN A 227 2.62 -9.65 -7.03
N SER A 228 1.63 -10.46 -7.40
CA SER A 228 1.57 -11.87 -7.02
C SER A 228 2.93 -12.56 -7.17
N ARG A 229 3.36 -13.26 -6.11
CA ARG A 229 4.65 -13.97 -5.97
C ARG A 229 5.91 -13.10 -5.88
N HIS A 230 5.83 -11.78 -5.98
CA HIS A 230 6.96 -10.89 -5.73
C HIS A 230 7.00 -10.42 -4.27
N PRO A 231 8.18 -10.01 -3.78
CA PRO A 231 9.51 -10.10 -4.41
C PRO A 231 9.97 -11.55 -4.64
N THR A 232 10.62 -11.81 -5.78
CA THR A 232 11.17 -13.12 -6.16
C THR A 232 12.68 -13.11 -6.13
N TYR A 233 13.28 -14.21 -5.68
CA TYR A 233 14.73 -14.37 -5.59
C TYR A 233 15.20 -15.64 -6.34
N THR A 234 14.86 -15.74 -7.62
CA THR A 234 15.10 -17.00 -8.36
C THR A 234 16.54 -17.10 -8.86
N ASN A 235 17.13 -15.98 -9.30
CA ASN A 235 18.50 -15.95 -9.83
C ASN A 235 19.45 -15.08 -9.00
N GLY A 236 18.91 -14.33 -8.05
CA GLY A 236 19.67 -13.43 -7.17
C GLY A 236 20.26 -12.21 -7.87
N LEU A 237 19.61 -11.80 -8.96
CA LEU A 237 19.98 -10.63 -9.77
C LEU A 237 18.84 -9.61 -9.88
N GLU A 238 17.67 -9.95 -9.32
CA GLU A 238 16.44 -9.17 -9.41
C GLU A 238 16.36 -8.11 -8.28
N ASP A 239 17.36 -7.23 -8.22
CA ASP A 239 17.54 -6.30 -7.10
C ASP A 239 16.80 -4.96 -7.27
N CYS A 240 16.16 -4.76 -8.43
CA CYS A 240 15.46 -3.51 -8.79
C CYS A 240 13.97 -3.74 -8.97
N VAL A 241 13.16 -2.72 -8.70
CA VAL A 241 11.69 -2.85 -8.69
C VAL A 241 11.04 -2.01 -9.77
N ALA A 242 10.14 -2.64 -10.52
CA ALA A 242 9.31 -1.99 -11.53
C ALA A 242 7.82 -2.08 -11.19
N MET A 243 7.09 -1.05 -11.56
CA MET A 243 5.63 -1.01 -11.59
C MET A 243 5.12 -1.62 -12.89
N LYS A 244 4.22 -2.60 -12.84
CA LYS A 244 3.70 -3.28 -14.04
C LYS A 244 2.30 -3.89 -13.89
N GLY A 245 1.72 -4.25 -15.04
CA GLY A 245 0.45 -4.95 -15.14
C GLY A 245 -0.78 -4.06 -14.94
N GLN A 246 -1.97 -4.67 -14.96
CA GLN A 246 -3.24 -3.93 -14.93
C GLN A 246 -3.38 -2.98 -13.73
N ASP A 247 -2.88 -3.42 -12.57
CA ASP A 247 -2.97 -2.67 -11.33
C ASP A 247 -1.71 -1.83 -11.06
N GLY A 248 -0.63 -1.96 -11.84
CA GLY A 248 0.63 -1.30 -11.50
C GLY A 248 1.23 -1.82 -10.19
N TYR A 249 1.05 -3.10 -9.86
CA TYR A 249 1.74 -3.70 -8.72
C TYR A 249 3.24 -3.86 -8.99
N TRP A 250 3.99 -4.01 -7.92
CA TRP A 250 5.45 -3.94 -7.95
C TRP A 250 6.05 -5.33 -8.16
N ALA A 251 7.01 -5.43 -9.05
CA ALA A 251 7.73 -6.66 -9.31
C ALA A 251 9.22 -6.39 -9.27
N THR A 252 9.95 -7.36 -8.71
CA THR A 252 11.42 -7.39 -8.80
C THR A 252 11.84 -7.81 -10.21
N ASP A 253 12.86 -7.17 -10.74
CA ASP A 253 13.42 -7.44 -12.07
C ASP A 253 14.92 -7.10 -12.09
N VAL A 254 15.63 -7.58 -13.10
CA VAL A 254 17.07 -7.38 -13.24
C VAL A 254 17.36 -5.94 -13.61
N CYS A 255 18.18 -5.24 -12.82
CA CYS A 255 18.47 -3.81 -12.97
C CYS A 255 19.01 -3.39 -14.35
N ASN A 256 19.63 -4.33 -15.08
CA ASN A 256 20.17 -4.12 -16.43
C ASN A 256 19.11 -4.14 -17.54
N LYS A 257 17.85 -4.49 -17.24
CA LYS A 257 16.74 -4.44 -18.18
C LYS A 257 16.44 -2.98 -18.56
N GLN A 258 16.12 -2.74 -19.82
CA GLN A 258 15.77 -1.40 -20.31
C GLN A 258 14.27 -1.20 -20.22
N LEU A 259 13.81 -0.36 -19.30
CA LEU A 259 12.40 -0.05 -19.06
C LEU A 259 12.18 1.47 -19.05
N GLY A 260 10.93 1.91 -19.20
CA GLY A 260 10.56 3.28 -18.85
C GLY A 260 10.73 3.50 -17.34
N TYR A 261 10.54 4.73 -16.86
CA TYR A 261 10.79 5.05 -15.45
C TYR A 261 9.94 6.24 -14.99
N ILE A 262 9.70 6.32 -13.68
CA ILE A 262 8.96 7.42 -13.07
C ILE A 262 9.92 8.25 -12.25
N CYS A 263 9.99 9.56 -12.51
CA CYS A 263 10.72 10.50 -11.67
C CYS A 263 9.78 11.21 -10.70
N LYS A 264 10.29 11.52 -9.50
CA LYS A 264 9.64 12.32 -8.46
C LYS A 264 10.58 13.43 -8.01
N ARG A 265 10.05 14.63 -7.76
CA ARG A 265 10.83 15.74 -7.21
C ARG A 265 9.98 16.66 -6.35
N LYS A 266 10.65 17.50 -5.56
CA LYS A 266 9.99 18.59 -4.84
C LYS A 266 9.57 19.71 -5.81
N PRO A 267 8.50 20.44 -5.50
CA PRO A 267 8.07 21.59 -6.30
C PRO A 267 9.16 22.66 -6.32
N SER A 268 9.40 23.27 -7.48
CA SER A 268 10.35 24.37 -7.59
C SER A 268 9.76 25.62 -6.92
N SER A 269 10.53 26.29 -6.06
CA SER A 269 10.15 27.54 -5.37
C SER A 269 9.93 28.74 -6.30
N GLN A 270 10.18 28.59 -7.61
CA GLN A 270 10.07 29.63 -8.62
C GLN A 270 8.93 29.41 -9.62
N SER A 271 7.87 28.70 -9.23
CA SER A 271 6.67 28.63 -10.06
C SER A 271 5.82 29.88 -9.79
N SER A 272 5.85 30.83 -10.73
CA SER A 272 4.92 31.97 -10.78
C SER A 272 3.50 31.43 -10.74
N GLU A 273 2.63 31.95 -9.85
CA GLU A 273 1.20 31.61 -9.74
C GLU A 273 0.58 31.43 -11.14
N LYS A 274 0.57 30.20 -11.67
CA LYS A 274 -0.30 29.86 -12.78
C LYS A 274 -1.57 29.39 -12.10
N GLU A 275 -2.67 30.07 -12.37
CA GLU A 275 -3.99 29.64 -11.94
C GLU A 275 -4.12 28.14 -12.20
N ALA A 276 -4.52 27.38 -11.17
CA ALA A 276 -4.70 25.94 -11.25
C ALA A 276 -5.45 25.62 -12.54
N ILE A 277 -4.88 24.75 -13.40
CA ILE A 277 -5.42 24.42 -14.72
C ILE A 277 -6.91 24.11 -14.57
N GLU A 278 -7.76 25.08 -14.92
CA GLU A 278 -9.21 24.94 -14.83
C GLU A 278 -9.62 24.04 -16.00
N ASP A 279 -10.14 22.85 -15.70
CA ASP A 279 -10.68 21.98 -16.74
C ASP A 279 -11.97 22.63 -17.26
N PRO A 280 -12.03 23.06 -18.54
CA PRO A 280 -13.22 23.74 -19.07
C PRO A 280 -14.48 22.85 -19.05
N GLY A 281 -14.34 21.54 -18.85
CA GLY A 281 -15.44 20.59 -18.70
C GLY A 281 -15.96 20.41 -17.27
N CYS A 282 -15.29 20.96 -16.24
CA CYS A 282 -15.69 20.80 -14.84
C CYS A 282 -15.85 22.15 -14.13
N GLN A 283 -16.70 22.18 -13.09
CA GLN A 283 -16.82 23.36 -12.23
C GLN A 283 -15.53 23.62 -11.44
N LYS A 284 -15.29 24.88 -11.08
CA LYS A 284 -14.12 25.26 -10.26
C LYS A 284 -14.06 24.45 -8.96
N GLY A 285 -12.89 23.85 -8.69
CA GLY A 285 -12.67 22.98 -7.53
C GLY A 285 -13.01 21.50 -7.74
N TRP A 286 -13.64 21.15 -8.86
CA TRP A 286 -13.93 19.75 -9.20
C TRP A 286 -12.78 19.14 -10.00
N LYS A 287 -12.51 17.86 -9.75
CA LYS A 287 -11.47 17.09 -10.46
C LYS A 287 -12.12 16.14 -11.44
N ARG A 288 -11.70 16.21 -12.70
CA ARG A 288 -12.19 15.35 -13.75
C ARG A 288 -11.56 13.96 -13.69
N TYR A 289 -12.36 12.94 -13.86
CA TYR A 289 -11.89 11.59 -14.16
C TYR A 289 -12.85 10.91 -15.14
N GLY A 290 -12.32 10.49 -16.29
CA GLY A 290 -13.13 10.01 -17.41
C GLY A 290 -14.13 11.06 -17.89
N PHE A 291 -15.42 10.72 -17.81
CA PHE A 291 -16.53 11.58 -18.21
C PHE A 291 -17.21 12.30 -17.03
N HIS A 292 -16.69 12.12 -15.81
CA HIS A 292 -17.29 12.65 -14.60
C HIS A 292 -16.37 13.69 -13.93
N CYS A 293 -16.97 14.58 -13.15
CA CYS A 293 -16.28 15.53 -12.29
C CYS A 293 -16.61 15.16 -10.84
N TYR A 294 -15.60 15.16 -9.97
CA TYR A 294 -15.73 14.79 -8.56
C TYR A 294 -15.29 15.93 -7.65
N LEU A 295 -15.90 16.02 -6.47
CA LEU A 295 -15.58 16.99 -5.44
C LEU A 295 -15.57 16.31 -4.07
N VAL A 296 -14.57 16.61 -3.26
CA VAL A 296 -14.52 16.18 -1.85
C VAL A 296 -14.99 17.34 -0.99
N GLY A 297 -16.12 17.15 -0.31
CA GLY A 297 -16.65 18.13 0.65
C GLY A 297 -15.72 18.29 1.86
N SER A 298 -15.62 19.51 2.39
CA SER A 298 -14.82 19.82 3.58
C SER A 298 -15.62 19.77 4.89
N ALA A 299 -16.96 19.72 4.81
CA ALA A 299 -17.83 19.67 5.97
C ALA A 299 -18.05 18.23 6.44
N LEU A 300 -17.96 18.01 7.76
CA LEU A 300 -18.33 16.74 8.38
C LEU A 300 -19.85 16.64 8.47
N LEU A 301 -20.45 15.79 7.63
CA LEU A 301 -21.89 15.66 7.47
C LEU A 301 -22.35 14.21 7.69
N THR A 302 -23.61 14.03 8.07
CA THR A 302 -24.28 12.72 8.02
C THR A 302 -24.56 12.32 6.55
N PHE A 303 -24.83 11.04 6.30
CA PHE A 303 -25.15 10.55 4.95
C PHE A 303 -26.33 11.32 4.31
N SER A 304 -27.40 11.59 5.07
CA SER A 304 -28.58 12.30 4.56
C SER A 304 -28.26 13.76 4.21
N GLU A 305 -27.50 14.45 5.04
CA GLU A 305 -27.05 15.83 4.79
C GLU A 305 -26.08 15.91 3.61
N ALA A 306 -25.16 14.96 3.50
CA ALA A 306 -24.22 14.85 2.38
C ALA A 306 -24.97 14.63 1.07
N ASN A 307 -25.94 13.70 1.03
CA ASN A 307 -26.76 13.44 -0.15
C ASN A 307 -27.56 14.69 -0.58
N LYS A 308 -28.15 15.41 0.38
CA LYS A 308 -28.85 16.67 0.12
C LYS A 308 -27.91 17.75 -0.44
N THR A 309 -26.71 17.87 0.12
CA THR A 309 -25.69 18.85 -0.30
C THR A 309 -25.19 18.57 -1.73
N CYS A 310 -24.94 17.30 -2.07
CA CYS A 310 -24.62 16.90 -3.44
C CYS A 310 -25.77 17.26 -4.40
N GLY A 311 -27.02 16.96 -4.04
CA GLY A 311 -28.20 17.31 -4.83
C GLY A 311 -28.35 18.81 -5.08
N GLN A 312 -28.08 19.64 -4.07
CA GLN A 312 -28.06 21.11 -4.21
C GLN A 312 -27.01 21.60 -5.20
N SER A 313 -25.91 20.86 -5.36
CA SER A 313 -24.84 21.16 -6.30
C SER A 313 -25.08 20.57 -7.70
N LYS A 314 -26.30 20.08 -7.98
CA LYS A 314 -26.65 19.33 -9.21
C LYS A 314 -25.77 18.09 -9.43
N ALA A 315 -25.34 17.47 -8.34
CA ALA A 315 -24.55 16.24 -8.31
C ALA A 315 -25.24 15.21 -7.40
N TYR A 316 -24.60 14.06 -7.22
CA TYR A 316 -25.01 13.01 -6.28
C TYR A 316 -23.77 12.47 -5.57
N LEU A 317 -23.96 11.73 -4.47
CA LEU A 317 -22.86 11.06 -3.79
C LEU A 317 -22.17 10.09 -4.76
N ALA A 318 -20.84 10.12 -4.82
CA ALA A 318 -20.06 9.40 -5.83
C ALA A 318 -20.45 7.91 -5.90
N THR A 319 -20.69 7.44 -7.11
CA THR A 319 -20.74 6.01 -7.45
C THR A 319 -19.33 5.47 -7.67
N VAL A 320 -19.20 4.15 -7.66
CA VAL A 320 -17.95 3.47 -7.99
C VAL A 320 -18.26 2.34 -8.95
N GLU A 321 -18.01 2.58 -10.23
CA GLU A 321 -18.38 1.70 -11.35
C GLU A 321 -17.23 0.79 -11.76
N SER A 322 -15.98 1.17 -11.44
CA SER A 322 -14.80 0.42 -11.84
C SER A 322 -13.67 0.49 -10.82
N ARG A 323 -12.72 -0.44 -10.96
CA ARG A 323 -11.48 -0.44 -10.19
C ARG A 323 -10.67 0.83 -10.40
N ASN A 324 -10.63 1.37 -11.61
CA ASN A 324 -9.83 2.54 -11.92
C ASN A 324 -10.44 3.80 -11.29
N GLU A 325 -11.78 3.90 -11.28
CA GLU A 325 -12.51 4.96 -10.56
C GLU A 325 -12.32 4.86 -9.04
N GLN A 326 -12.41 3.66 -8.46
CA GLN A 326 -12.08 3.42 -7.04
C GLN A 326 -10.69 3.95 -6.69
N THR A 327 -9.72 3.68 -7.56
CA THR A 327 -8.32 4.11 -7.39
C THR A 327 -8.19 5.63 -7.50
N PHE A 328 -8.84 6.24 -8.49
CA PHE A 328 -8.90 7.70 -8.58
C PHE A 328 -9.49 8.33 -7.31
N LEU A 329 -10.61 7.81 -6.79
CA LEU A 329 -11.24 8.34 -5.58
C LEU A 329 -10.33 8.25 -4.35
N ILE A 330 -9.55 7.16 -4.20
CA ILE A 330 -8.55 7.03 -3.12
C ILE A 330 -7.49 8.14 -3.25
N SER A 331 -6.99 8.39 -4.46
CA SER A 331 -6.02 9.46 -4.68
C SER A 331 -6.60 10.86 -4.45
N LEU A 332 -7.89 11.05 -4.75
CA LEU A 332 -8.61 12.31 -4.61
C LEU A 332 -8.88 12.67 -3.14
N THR A 333 -9.25 11.69 -2.31
CA THR A 333 -9.36 11.87 -0.86
C THR A 333 -7.98 12.06 -0.22
N GLY A 334 -6.93 11.51 -0.84
CA GLY A 334 -5.54 11.87 -0.56
C GLY A 334 -5.06 11.54 0.86
N LEU A 335 -4.13 12.36 1.36
CA LEU A 335 -3.53 12.26 2.70
C LEU A 335 -4.33 13.02 3.77
N ARG A 336 -5.64 13.20 3.57
CA ARG A 336 -6.52 13.90 4.50
C ARG A 336 -6.60 13.16 5.85
N ALA A 337 -6.81 13.92 6.93
CA ALA A 337 -6.87 13.37 8.29
C ALA A 337 -8.18 12.64 8.60
N GLU A 338 -9.23 12.92 7.81
CA GLU A 338 -10.53 12.31 7.92
C GLU A 338 -10.47 10.79 7.64
N LYS A 339 -11.01 10.00 8.58
CA LYS A 339 -10.94 8.53 8.50
C LYS A 339 -11.89 7.91 7.48
N TYR A 340 -13.00 8.58 7.17
CA TYR A 340 -14.07 8.05 6.34
C TYR A 340 -14.66 9.14 5.44
N PHE A 341 -15.02 8.74 4.22
CA PHE A 341 -15.70 9.58 3.24
C PHE A 341 -16.98 8.88 2.78
N TRP A 342 -18.09 9.60 2.70
CA TRP A 342 -19.35 9.05 2.20
C TRP A 342 -19.27 8.82 0.68
N ILE A 343 -19.76 7.65 0.26
CA ILE A 343 -20.08 7.32 -1.14
C ILE A 343 -21.58 7.01 -1.25
N GLY A 344 -22.11 6.93 -2.46
CA GLY A 344 -23.55 6.79 -2.70
C GLY A 344 -24.14 5.41 -2.44
N LEU A 345 -23.36 4.42 -1.96
CA LEU A 345 -23.87 3.05 -1.77
C LEU A 345 -24.61 2.93 -0.44
N SER A 346 -25.89 2.56 -0.49
CA SER A 346 -26.70 2.33 0.71
C SER A 346 -27.53 1.06 0.59
N GLY A 347 -27.77 0.39 1.72
CA GLY A 347 -28.65 -0.78 1.79
C GLY A 347 -30.10 -0.38 1.49
N THR A 348 -30.84 -1.24 0.81
CA THR A 348 -32.28 -1.09 0.61
C THR A 348 -33.06 -1.73 1.77
N GLU A 349 -34.37 -1.55 1.78
CA GLU A 349 -35.26 -2.25 2.74
C GLU A 349 -35.22 -3.78 2.56
N GLU A 350 -34.76 -4.26 1.40
CA GLU A 350 -34.50 -5.67 1.15
C GLU A 350 -33.16 -6.08 1.78
N GLN A 351 -33.24 -7.05 2.70
CA GLN A 351 -32.11 -7.54 3.47
C GLN A 351 -30.98 -8.02 2.54
N GLY A 352 -29.82 -7.37 2.62
CA GLY A 352 -28.62 -7.72 1.85
C GLY A 352 -28.52 -7.11 0.45
N SER A 353 -29.47 -6.26 0.02
CA SER A 353 -29.43 -5.58 -1.28
C SER A 353 -28.91 -4.13 -1.14
N PHE A 354 -28.05 -3.71 -2.07
CA PHE A 354 -27.43 -2.38 -2.07
C PHE A 354 -27.73 -1.66 -3.38
N ARG A 355 -28.02 -0.36 -3.31
CA ARG A 355 -28.24 0.50 -4.48
C ARG A 355 -27.51 1.82 -4.32
N TRP A 356 -27.13 2.40 -5.45
CA TRP A 356 -26.56 3.74 -5.50
C TRP A 356 -27.66 4.80 -5.32
N THR A 357 -27.32 5.95 -4.74
CA THR A 357 -28.25 7.09 -4.55
C THR A 357 -28.80 7.65 -5.86
N ASN A 358 -28.12 7.42 -6.99
CA ASN A 358 -28.60 7.79 -8.33
C ASN A 358 -29.60 6.77 -8.91
N GLY A 359 -29.88 5.67 -8.21
CA GLY A 359 -30.83 4.62 -8.61
C GLY A 359 -30.22 3.46 -9.39
N GLU A 360 -28.91 3.48 -9.66
CA GLU A 360 -28.22 2.42 -10.37
C GLU A 360 -27.88 1.22 -9.47
N THR A 361 -27.66 0.06 -10.12
CA THR A 361 -27.24 -1.17 -9.45
C THR A 361 -25.71 -1.27 -9.42
N PRO A 362 -25.10 -1.67 -8.28
CA PRO A 362 -23.65 -1.82 -8.20
C PRO A 362 -23.17 -3.03 -9.01
N TYR A 363 -22.35 -2.78 -10.03
CA TYR A 363 -21.65 -3.82 -10.81
C TYR A 363 -20.21 -4.05 -10.32
N PHE A 364 -19.66 -3.11 -9.56
CA PHE A 364 -18.36 -3.19 -8.93
C PHE A 364 -18.50 -3.07 -7.41
N THR A 365 -17.67 -3.82 -6.67
CA THR A 365 -17.62 -3.74 -5.22
C THR A 365 -16.17 -3.77 -4.74
N HIS A 366 -15.89 -3.01 -3.69
CA HIS A 366 -14.60 -2.95 -3.02
C HIS A 366 -14.79 -3.00 -1.50
N TRP A 367 -15.42 -4.09 -1.04
CA TRP A 367 -15.75 -4.28 0.37
C TRP A 367 -14.51 -4.46 1.23
N ASN A 368 -14.54 -3.91 2.44
CA ASN A 368 -13.56 -4.22 3.47
C ASN A 368 -13.77 -5.65 3.99
N THR A 369 -12.79 -6.18 4.73
CA THR A 369 -12.88 -7.49 5.37
C THR A 369 -14.13 -7.57 6.24
N ALA A 370 -14.91 -8.65 6.06
CA ALA A 370 -16.18 -8.90 6.75
C ALA A 370 -17.33 -7.90 6.49
N MET A 371 -17.24 -7.10 5.41
CA MET A 371 -18.34 -6.25 4.92
C MET A 371 -19.02 -6.89 3.69
N PRO A 372 -20.31 -6.61 3.42
CA PRO A 372 -21.24 -5.77 4.20
C PRO A 372 -21.83 -6.43 5.45
N GLY A 373 -21.42 -7.66 5.78
CA GLY A 373 -22.04 -8.50 6.80
C GLY A 373 -23.02 -9.51 6.18
N LYS A 374 -23.63 -10.34 7.02
CA LYS A 374 -24.74 -11.23 6.63
C LYS A 374 -26.07 -10.58 6.94
#